data_AF-A0A8T0N4Y1-F1
#
_entry.id   AF-A0A8T0N4Y1-F1
#
_cell.length_a   1.000
_cell.length_b   1.000
_cell.length_c   1.000
_cell.angle_alpha   90.00
_cell.angle_beta   90.00
_cell.angle_gamma   90.00
#
_symmetry.space_group_name_H-M   'P 1'
#
loop_
_entity.id
_entity.type
_entity.pdbx_description
1 polymer ?
#
loop_
_entity_poly.entity_id
_entity_poly.type
_entity_poly.pdbx_seq_one_letter_code
_entity_poly.pdbx_strand_id
1 'polypeptide(L)'
;MAASSTSSCSPPPARHYKRSSREHSVCSPVKKKSSKTPSLDDCLDDLDDILKDARERKSRRITEAEEMARVNQILKADGYSESDLFFAQALNLCTHRLHRRAFLNFETKEGRYNYVKVS
;
A
#
# COMPACT_ATOMS: atom_id res chain seq x y z
N MET A 1 -64.10 -32.19 -72.77
CA MET A 1 -62.94 -33.12 -72.82
C MET A 1 -61.68 -32.28 -72.94
N ALA A 2 -60.69 -32.57 -72.10
CA ALA A 2 -59.45 -31.82 -72.00
C ALA A 2 -58.54 -32.05 -73.21
N ALA A 3 -57.72 -31.05 -73.52
CA ALA A 3 -56.32 -31.29 -73.84
C ALA A 3 -55.51 -30.02 -73.56
N SER A 4 -54.76 -30.07 -72.46
CA SER A 4 -53.65 -29.18 -72.20
C SER A 4 -52.58 -29.34 -73.29
N SER A 5 -51.82 -28.28 -73.57
CA SER A 5 -50.44 -28.44 -74.04
C SER A 5 -49.57 -27.29 -73.57
N THR A 6 -48.44 -27.70 -73.03
CA THR A 6 -47.46 -26.98 -72.22
C THR A 6 -46.40 -26.31 -73.07
N SER A 7 -45.86 -25.17 -72.61
CA SER A 7 -44.50 -24.75 -72.94
C SER A 7 -44.06 -23.58 -72.04
N SER A 8 -43.02 -23.79 -71.23
CA SER A 8 -41.77 -23.00 -71.22
C SER A 8 -41.10 -22.84 -69.84
N CYS A 9 -39.80 -23.14 -69.85
CA CYS A 9 -38.68 -22.52 -69.13
C CYS A 9 -38.59 -22.55 -67.59
N SER A 10 -37.70 -23.45 -67.13
CA SER A 10 -36.59 -23.34 -66.15
C SER A 10 -36.76 -22.61 -64.79
N PRO A 11 -36.23 -23.17 -63.68
CA PRO A 11 -36.32 -22.58 -62.33
C PRO A 11 -35.29 -21.45 -62.08
N PRO A 12 -35.56 -20.53 -61.14
CA PRO A 12 -34.65 -19.44 -60.78
C PRO A 12 -33.54 -19.91 -59.80
N PRO A 13 -32.38 -19.24 -59.75
CA PRO A 13 -31.30 -19.59 -58.84
C PRO A 13 -31.62 -19.21 -57.39
N ALA A 14 -31.07 -20.02 -56.49
CA ALA A 14 -31.26 -19.90 -55.05
C ALA A 14 -30.29 -18.90 -54.39
N ARG A 15 -30.75 -18.36 -53.25
CA ARG A 15 -30.02 -17.77 -52.11
C ARG A 15 -29.56 -16.31 -52.30
N HIS A 16 -29.53 -15.42 -51.31
CA HIS A 16 -29.47 -15.53 -49.86
C HIS A 16 -30.30 -14.41 -49.19
N TYR A 17 -30.99 -14.72 -48.09
CA TYR A 17 -31.53 -13.71 -47.17
C TYR A 17 -30.38 -12.84 -46.64
N LYS A 18 -30.33 -11.56 -47.02
CA LYS A 18 -29.49 -10.56 -46.35
C LYS A 18 -30.12 -10.26 -44.98
N ARG A 19 -29.70 -10.98 -43.94
CA ARG A 19 -29.88 -10.48 -42.57
C ARG A 19 -29.04 -9.22 -42.45
N SER A 20 -29.71 -8.07 -42.34
CA SER A 20 -29.06 -6.81 -41.94
C SER A 20 -28.44 -7.03 -40.56
N SER A 21 -27.13 -7.28 -40.52
CA SER A 21 -26.36 -7.26 -39.30
C SER A 21 -26.19 -5.79 -38.93
N ARG A 22 -26.99 -5.32 -37.96
CA ARG A 22 -26.79 -4.01 -37.34
C ARG A 22 -25.51 -4.10 -36.51
N GLU A 23 -24.39 -3.71 -37.10
CA GLU A 23 -23.16 -3.49 -36.33
C GLU A 23 -23.42 -2.36 -35.34
N HIS A 24 -23.62 -2.72 -34.08
CA HIS A 24 -23.66 -1.76 -32.99
C HIS A 24 -22.23 -1.27 -32.79
N SER A 25 -21.84 -0.22 -33.52
CA SER A 25 -20.61 0.51 -33.26
C SER A 25 -20.77 1.23 -31.92
N VAL A 26 -20.39 0.56 -30.84
CA VAL A 26 -20.12 1.19 -29.56
C VAL A 26 -18.90 2.06 -29.75
N CYS A 27 -19.12 3.38 -29.78
CA CYS A 27 -18.07 4.39 -29.83
C CYS A 27 -17.24 4.28 -28.53
N SER A 28 -16.29 3.35 -28.51
CA SER A 28 -15.30 3.25 -27.45
C SER A 28 -14.36 4.44 -27.60
N PRO A 29 -14.01 5.15 -26.51
CA PRO A 29 -13.05 6.25 -26.59
C PRO A 29 -11.79 5.72 -27.29
N VAL A 30 -11.38 6.37 -28.38
CA VAL A 30 -10.12 6.06 -29.05
C VAL A 30 -9.01 6.26 -28.03
N LYS A 31 -8.55 5.15 -27.46
CA LYS A 31 -7.45 5.14 -26.50
C LYS A 31 -6.24 5.71 -27.24
N LYS A 32 -5.88 6.96 -26.94
CA LYS A 32 -4.52 7.43 -27.22
C LYS A 32 -3.60 6.41 -26.54
N LYS A 33 -2.80 5.69 -27.34
CA LYS A 33 -1.81 4.74 -26.84
C LYS A 33 -0.74 5.53 -26.11
N SER A 34 -0.94 5.78 -24.82
CA SER A 34 0.16 5.87 -23.88
C SER A 34 0.24 4.52 -23.17
N SER A 35 0.52 3.45 -23.93
CA SER A 35 0.91 2.16 -23.37
C SER A 35 2.42 2.18 -23.17
N LYS A 36 2.92 3.07 -22.31
CA LYS A 36 4.24 2.87 -21.75
C LYS A 36 4.02 1.86 -20.63
N THR A 37 4.07 0.57 -20.97
CA THR A 37 4.25 -0.47 -19.97
C THR A 37 5.59 -0.18 -19.29
N PRO A 38 5.65 -0.13 -17.96
CA PRO A 38 6.92 0.05 -17.26
C PRO A 38 7.92 -0.96 -17.80
N SER A 39 9.14 -0.49 -18.03
CA SER A 39 10.22 -1.37 -18.46
C SER A 39 10.52 -2.39 -17.36
N LEU A 40 11.18 -3.49 -17.71
CA LEU A 40 11.62 -4.44 -16.70
C LEU A 40 12.59 -3.78 -15.71
N ASP A 41 13.43 -2.87 -16.19
CA ASP A 41 14.34 -2.08 -15.34
C ASP A 41 13.57 -1.15 -14.39
N ASP A 42 12.50 -0.49 -14.85
CA ASP A 42 11.64 0.35 -14.01
C ASP A 42 11.06 -0.47 -12.82
N CYS A 43 10.64 -1.70 -13.10
CA CYS A 43 10.14 -2.61 -12.07
C CYS A 43 11.25 -3.08 -11.10
N LEU A 44 12.49 -3.23 -11.57
CA LEU A 44 13.62 -3.60 -10.71
C LEU A 44 14.02 -2.45 -9.79
N ASP A 45 14.01 -1.22 -10.30
CA ASP A 45 14.26 -0.01 -9.50
C ASP A 45 13.20 0.15 -8.40
N ASP A 46 11.91 -0.02 -8.73
CA ASP A 46 10.82 0.00 -7.75
C ASP A 46 11.03 -1.03 -6.62
N LEU A 47 11.47 -2.25 -6.97
CA LEU A 47 11.74 -3.29 -5.98
C LEU A 47 12.95 -2.96 -5.09
N ASP A 48 13.99 -2.34 -5.63
CA ASP A 48 15.16 -1.90 -4.86
C ASP A 48 14.78 -0.80 -3.86
N ASP A 49 13.97 0.17 -4.29
CA ASP A 49 13.46 1.23 -3.42
C ASP A 49 12.58 0.68 -2.30
N ILE A 50 11.68 -0.26 -2.61
CA ILE A 50 10.87 -0.96 -1.59
C ILE A 50 11.78 -1.70 -0.60
N LEU A 51 12.83 -2.36 -1.08
CA LEU A 51 13.76 -3.09 -0.22
C LEU A 51 14.57 -2.16 0.69
N LYS A 52 15.07 -1.04 0.15
CA LYS A 52 15.79 -0.01 0.93
C LYS A 52 14.91 0.55 2.03
N ASP A 53 13.71 0.99 1.68
CA ASP A 53 12.73 1.53 2.62
C ASP A 53 12.30 0.49 3.67
N ALA A 54 12.13 -0.77 3.27
CA ALA A 54 11.90 -1.86 4.22
C ALA A 54 13.08 -2.07 5.19
N ARG A 55 14.33 -1.99 4.72
CA ARG A 55 15.53 -2.08 5.57
C ARG A 55 15.62 -0.91 6.54
N GLU A 56 15.35 0.31 6.08
CA GLU A 56 15.35 1.52 6.91
C GLU A 56 14.27 1.50 7.98
N ARG A 57 13.06 1.04 7.65
CA ARG A 57 12.00 0.85 8.65
C ARG A 57 12.39 -0.19 9.69
N LYS A 58 13.03 -1.29 9.27
CA LYS A 58 13.51 -2.33 10.19
C LYS A 58 14.60 -1.79 11.11
N SER A 59 15.61 -1.11 10.57
CA SER A 59 16.69 -0.52 11.39
C SER A 59 16.15 0.47 12.40
N ARG A 60 15.22 1.35 11.99
CA ARG A 60 14.56 2.31 12.87
C ARG A 60 13.80 1.62 14.02
N ARG A 61 13.10 0.51 13.75
CA ARG A 61 12.40 -0.27 14.78
C ARG A 61 13.35 -0.94 15.76
N ILE A 62 14.49 -1.45 15.28
CA ILE A 62 15.51 -2.04 16.16
C ILE A 62 16.05 -0.97 17.11
N THR A 63 16.45 0.18 16.58
CA THR A 63 16.94 1.30 17.40
C THR A 63 15.89 1.78 18.41
N GLU A 64 14.62 1.84 18.00
CA GLU A 64 13.53 2.22 18.91
C GLU A 64 13.35 1.22 20.05
N ALA A 65 13.40 -0.08 19.77
CA ALA A 65 13.32 -1.11 20.79
C ALA A 65 14.48 -1.03 21.79
N GLU A 66 15.71 -0.80 21.30
CA GLU A 66 16.90 -0.62 22.14
C GLU A 66 16.84 0.65 22.99
N GLU A 67 16.38 1.76 22.42
CA GLU A 67 16.15 3.01 23.17
C GLU A 67 15.10 2.80 24.28
N MET A 68 13.98 2.12 23.98
CA MET A 68 12.95 1.82 24.98
C MET A 68 13.44 0.87 26.07
N ALA A 69 14.25 -0.12 25.73
CA ALA A 69 14.88 -1.00 26.71
C ALA A 69 15.80 -0.20 27.66
N ARG A 70 16.56 0.76 27.13
CA ARG A 70 17.38 1.67 27.95
C ARG A 70 16.55 2.56 28.86
N VAL A 71 15.43 3.12 28.38
CA VAL A 71 14.50 3.88 29.24
C VAL A 71 14.03 3.02 30.42
N ASN A 72 13.62 1.77 30.16
CA ASN A 72 13.17 0.85 31.20
C ASN A 72 14.29 0.56 32.22
N GLN A 73 15.51 0.30 31.74
CA GLN A 73 16.68 0.09 32.61
C GLN A 73 16.97 1.31 33.51
N ILE A 74 16.93 2.52 32.96
CA ILE A 74 17.16 3.75 33.71
C ILE A 74 16.08 3.95 34.78
N LEU A 75 14.81 3.73 34.45
CA LEU A 75 13.72 3.87 35.43
C LEU A 75 13.90 2.90 36.60
N LYS A 76 14.29 1.65 36.32
CA LYS A 76 14.59 0.66 37.37
C LYS A 76 15.83 1.05 38.18
N ALA A 77 16.88 1.56 37.53
CA ALA A 77 18.09 2.03 38.21
C ALA A 77 17.83 3.26 39.10
N ASP A 78 16.89 4.12 38.70
CA ASP A 78 16.40 5.23 39.52
C ASP A 78 15.52 4.79 40.69
N GLY A 79 15.19 3.51 40.79
CA GLY A 79 14.40 2.92 41.87
C GLY A 79 12.89 2.98 41.64
N TYR A 80 12.42 3.21 40.41
CA TYR A 80 11.01 3.12 40.08
C TYR A 80 10.61 1.68 39.77
N SER A 81 9.50 1.25 40.37
CA SER A 81 8.89 -0.06 40.15
C SER A 81 7.91 -0.03 38.97
N GLU A 82 7.65 -1.17 38.34
CA GLU A 82 6.64 -1.28 37.27
C GLU A 82 5.22 -0.97 37.76
N SER A 83 4.96 -1.08 39.07
CA SER A 83 3.70 -0.68 39.70
C SER A 83 3.57 0.83 39.92
N ASP A 84 4.64 1.60 39.76
CA ASP A 84 4.61 3.03 39.99
C ASP A 84 3.92 3.75 38.83
N LEU A 85 2.99 4.66 39.15
CA LEU A 85 2.35 5.50 38.14
C LEU A 85 3.38 6.29 37.31
N PHE A 86 4.46 6.75 37.97
CA PHE A 86 5.55 7.47 37.30
C PHE A 86 6.25 6.61 36.26
N PHE A 87 6.45 5.32 36.54
CA PHE A 87 7.07 4.38 35.61
C PHE A 87 6.24 4.23 34.32
N ALA A 88 4.92 4.03 34.48
CA ALA A 88 4.00 3.95 33.36
C ALA A 88 3.94 5.27 32.57
N GLN A 89 3.91 6.42 33.25
CA GLN A 89 3.91 7.74 32.62
C GLN A 89 5.17 7.98 31.79
N ALA A 90 6.34 7.70 32.36
CA ALA A 90 7.63 7.87 31.68
C ALA A 90 7.75 6.95 30.44
N LEU A 91 7.32 5.69 30.55
CA LEU A 91 7.31 4.78 29.41
C LEU A 91 6.36 5.24 28.30
N ASN A 92 5.16 5.68 28.66
CA ASN A 92 4.20 6.17 27.68
C ASN A 92 4.72 7.43 26.96
N LEU A 93 5.31 8.37 27.70
CA LEU A 93 5.94 9.56 27.13
C LEU A 93 7.06 9.19 26.15
N CYS A 94 7.89 8.20 26.50
CA CYS A 94 9.01 7.74 25.68
C CYS A 94 8.61 6.91 24.44
N THR A 95 7.32 6.61 24.23
CA THR A 95 6.87 6.05 22.94
C THR A 95 7.15 7.01 21.78
N HIS A 96 7.13 8.32 22.05
CA HIS A 96 7.50 9.35 21.10
C HIS A 96 9.03 9.50 21.02
N ARG A 97 9.57 9.39 19.80
CA ARG A 97 11.02 9.48 19.53
C ARG A 97 11.69 10.72 20.12
N LEU A 98 11.06 11.89 20.04
CA LEU A 98 11.65 13.13 20.56
C LEU A 98 11.78 13.09 22.08
N HIS A 99 10.70 12.68 22.76
CA HIS A 99 10.71 12.59 24.21
C HIS A 99 11.65 11.50 24.71
N ARG A 100 11.73 10.37 24.01
CA ARG A 100 12.67 9.30 24.31
C ARG A 100 14.11 9.77 24.27
N ARG A 101 14.50 10.47 23.20
CA ARG A 101 15.86 11.02 23.07
C ARG A 101 16.17 12.04 24.15
N ALA A 102 15.23 12.95 24.42
CA ALA A 102 15.38 13.93 25.50
C ALA A 102 15.55 13.24 26.86
N PHE A 103 14.69 12.26 27.17
CA PHE A 103 14.77 11.48 28.41
C PHE A 103 16.13 10.79 28.57
N LEU A 104 16.63 10.14 27.51
CA LEU A 104 17.92 9.44 27.51
C LEU A 104 19.13 10.38 27.65
N ASN A 105 18.97 11.68 27.37
CA ASN A 105 20.04 12.67 27.51
C ASN A 105 20.14 13.24 28.95
N PHE A 106 19.15 13.01 29.81
CA PHE A 106 19.25 13.43 31.21
C PHE A 106 20.12 12.46 32.01
N GLU A 107 21.10 13.00 32.72
CA GLU A 107 22.02 12.22 33.57
C GLU A 107 21.46 11.97 34.97
N THR A 108 20.73 12.94 35.53
CA THR A 108 20.20 12.89 36.90
C THR A 108 18.78 12.34 36.97
N LYS A 109 18.48 11.63 38.06
CA LYS A 109 17.13 11.12 38.36
C LYS A 109 16.13 12.26 38.48
N GLU A 110 16.53 13.36 39.12
CA GLU A 110 15.71 14.55 39.33
C GLU A 110 15.40 15.24 38.00
N GLY A 111 16.38 15.29 37.08
CA GLY A 111 16.18 15.84 35.73
C GLY A 111 15.14 15.05 34.96
N ARG A 112 15.25 13.71 34.97
CA ARG A 112 14.27 12.80 34.37
C ARG A 112 12.89 12.94 35.01
N TYR A 113 12.85 13.00 36.34
CA TYR A 113 11.61 13.18 37.09
C TYR A 113 10.88 14.46 36.71
N ASN A 114 11.59 15.59 36.76
CA ASN A 114 11.04 16.90 36.43
C ASN A 114 10.57 16.94 34.98
N TYR A 115 11.36 16.41 34.05
CA TYR A 115 10.99 16.34 32.64
C TYR A 115 9.68 15.58 32.41
N VAL A 116 9.53 14.39 33.00
CA VAL A 116 8.30 13.59 32.88
C VAL A 116 7.12 14.29 33.56
N LYS A 117 7.34 15.02 34.66
CA LYS A 117 6.27 15.74 35.37
C LYS A 117 5.73 16.96 34.64
N VAL A 118 6.55 17.63 33.83
CA VAL A 118 6.16 18.84 33.08
C VAL A 118 5.80 18.57 31.62
N SER A 119 6.01 17.34 31.14
CA SER A 119 5.61 16.88 29.81
C SER A 119 4.16 16.41 29.80
#